data_AF-A0A2Z4J9V7-F1
#
_entry.id   AF-A0A2Z4J9V7-F1
#
_cell.length_a   1.000
_cell.length_b   1.000
_cell.length_c   1.000
_cell.angle_alpha   90.00
_cell.angle_beta   90.00
_cell.angle_gamma   90.00
#
_symmetry.space_group_name_H-M   'P 1'
#
loop_
_entity.id
_entity.type
_entity.pdbx_description
1 polymer ?
#
loop_
_entity_poly.entity_id
_entity_poly.type
_entity_poly.pdbx_seq_one_letter_code
_entity_poly.pdbx_strand_id
1 'polypeptide(L)'
;MECVSIERVSVHLRKITSIGATILIAGGIAVGTAAPANAATACPSSGVACLWYNSDYEGGIYVQGASLSDYAGYYFSTSTAPNGSNGSGQEVKNNAASVTNRSTFYRFRVYYNSGWDGSYAYQTIGISSRANLNATMKNENASGAFVD
;
A
#
# COMPACT_ATOMS: atom_id res chain seq x y z
N MET A 1 -11.29 35.19 -33.19
CA MET A 1 -10.11 35.46 -32.35
C MET A 1 -10.54 36.44 -31.28
N GLU A 2 -11.12 35.95 -30.19
CA GLU A 2 -11.41 36.76 -29.01
C GLU A 2 -11.07 35.89 -27.79
N CYS A 3 -10.11 36.39 -27.01
CA CYS A 3 -9.50 35.72 -25.88
C CYS A 3 -10.17 36.26 -24.62
N VAL A 4 -10.87 35.41 -23.86
CA VAL A 4 -11.41 35.78 -22.54
C VAL A 4 -10.50 35.16 -21.48
N SER A 5 -9.66 36.01 -20.89
CA SER A 5 -8.77 35.69 -19.77
C SER A 5 -9.57 35.57 -18.47
N ILE A 6 -9.29 34.50 -17.73
CA ILE A 6 -9.83 34.18 -16.41
C ILE A 6 -9.23 35.10 -15.34
N GLU A 7 -10.11 35.64 -14.50
CA GLU A 7 -9.86 36.60 -13.41
C GLU A 7 -9.12 35.96 -12.22
N ARG A 8 -8.14 36.67 -11.67
CA ARG A 8 -7.37 36.28 -10.48
C ARG A 8 -8.12 36.71 -9.22
N VAL A 9 -8.47 35.77 -8.34
CA VAL A 9 -8.83 36.09 -6.95
C VAL A 9 -7.63 35.79 -6.06
N SER A 10 -6.83 36.83 -5.79
CA SER A 10 -5.71 36.76 -4.84
C SER A 10 -6.14 37.31 -3.49
N VAL A 11 -5.89 36.49 -2.47
CA VAL A 11 -6.20 36.65 -1.05
C VAL A 11 -5.65 37.95 -0.45
N HIS A 12 -6.45 38.59 0.42
CA HIS A 12 -6.16 39.86 1.09
C HIS A 12 -4.89 39.83 1.95
N LEU A 13 -3.92 40.68 1.59
CA LEU A 13 -2.71 40.94 2.36
C LEU A 13 -3.01 41.97 3.47
N ARG A 14 -3.02 41.54 4.74
CA ARG A 14 -3.04 42.44 5.89
C ARG A 14 -1.62 42.91 6.19
N LYS A 15 -1.37 44.21 5.96
CA LYS A 15 -0.12 44.90 6.26
C LYS A 15 0.11 44.94 7.77
N ILE A 16 1.25 44.41 8.24
CA ILE A 16 1.78 44.69 9.58
C ILE A 16 3.12 45.39 9.37
N THR A 17 3.20 46.63 9.83
CA THR A 17 4.38 47.48 9.80
C THR A 17 5.10 47.35 11.15
N SER A 18 6.38 46.96 11.15
CA SER A 18 7.27 47.22 12.29
C SER A 18 8.72 47.34 11.83
N ILE A 19 9.40 48.37 12.35
CA ILE A 19 10.75 48.84 12.04
C ILE A 19 11.79 48.10 12.90
N GLY A 20 12.91 47.70 12.29
CA GLY A 20 14.25 47.73 12.89
C GLY A 20 14.70 46.54 13.77
N ALA A 21 15.73 45.81 13.30
CA ALA A 21 16.97 45.47 14.03
C ALA A 21 17.79 44.45 13.23
N THR A 22 19.04 44.79 12.93
CA THR A 22 20.03 43.96 12.25
C THR A 22 20.47 42.80 13.15
N ILE A 23 20.35 41.55 12.68
CA ILE A 23 21.07 40.40 13.24
C ILE A 23 21.73 39.66 12.08
N LEU A 24 23.07 39.63 12.08
CA LEU A 24 23.88 38.74 11.24
C LEU A 24 23.62 37.31 11.70
N ILE A 25 22.83 36.55 10.94
CA ILE A 25 22.70 35.11 11.11
C ILE A 25 23.49 34.47 9.98
N ALA A 26 24.62 33.84 10.31
CA ALA A 26 25.25 32.84 9.47
C ALA A 26 24.31 31.63 9.38
N GLY A 27 23.23 31.76 8.62
CA GLY A 27 22.23 30.73 8.42
C GLY A 27 22.68 29.83 7.29
N GLY A 28 23.37 28.75 7.61
CA GLY A 28 23.54 27.63 6.67
C GLY A 28 22.16 27.19 6.22
N ILE A 29 21.87 27.34 4.92
CA ILE A 29 20.65 26.82 4.32
C ILE A 29 20.75 25.30 4.41
N ALA A 30 20.12 24.72 5.42
CA ALA A 30 19.84 23.29 5.45
C ALA A 30 18.86 23.02 4.31
N VAL A 31 19.40 22.64 3.15
CA VAL A 31 18.61 22.06 2.06
C VAL A 31 18.09 20.74 2.58
N GLY A 32 16.93 20.76 3.23
CA GLY A 32 16.23 19.54 3.63
C GLY A 32 16.00 18.73 2.37
N THR A 33 16.63 17.56 2.29
CA THR A 33 16.29 16.57 1.27
C THR A 33 14.85 16.16 1.54
N ALA A 34 13.92 16.63 0.71
CA ALA A 34 12.56 16.13 0.74
C ALA A 34 12.63 14.62 0.52
N ALA A 35 12.20 13.85 1.53
CA ALA A 35 12.06 12.40 1.37
C ALA A 35 11.17 12.14 0.14
N PRO A 36 11.47 11.10 -0.66
CA PRO A 36 10.63 10.79 -1.81
C PRO A 36 9.19 10.60 -1.35
N ALA A 37 8.27 11.34 -1.97
CA ALA A 37 6.85 11.13 -1.74
C ALA A 37 6.47 9.78 -2.34
N ASN A 38 6.33 8.76 -1.50
CA ASN A 38 5.82 7.46 -1.93
C ASN A 38 4.31 7.59 -2.13
N ALA A 39 3.85 7.47 -3.37
CA ALA A 39 2.42 7.45 -3.67
C ALA A 39 1.77 6.22 -3.05
N ALA A 40 0.60 6.40 -2.43
CA ALA A 40 -0.19 5.30 -1.90
C ALA A 40 -0.60 4.34 -3.03
N THR A 41 -0.45 3.04 -2.79
CA THR A 41 -0.75 1.97 -3.75
C THR A 41 -2.20 1.52 -3.64
N ALA A 42 -2.91 1.47 -4.77
CA ALA A 42 -4.23 0.85 -4.84
C ALA A 42 -4.11 -0.60 -5.32
N CYS A 43 -5.07 -1.46 -4.93
CA CYS A 43 -5.18 -2.79 -5.51
C CYS A 43 -5.65 -2.67 -6.97
N PRO A 44 -4.87 -3.14 -7.97
CA PRO A 44 -5.25 -3.07 -9.38
C PRO A 44 -6.59 -3.75 -9.68
N SER A 45 -7.23 -3.33 -10.77
CA SER A 45 -8.59 -3.79 -11.10
C SER A 45 -8.66 -5.24 -11.61
N SER A 46 -7.56 -5.80 -12.11
CA SER A 46 -7.53 -7.12 -12.75
C SER A 46 -6.14 -7.79 -12.69
N GLY A 47 -6.12 -9.12 -12.76
CA GLY A 47 -4.92 -9.92 -13.07
C GLY A 47 -3.90 -10.08 -11.93
N VAL A 48 -4.27 -9.71 -10.70
CA VAL A 48 -3.38 -9.74 -9.53
C VAL A 48 -4.10 -10.27 -8.30
N ALA A 49 -3.36 -10.62 -7.27
CA ALA A 49 -3.86 -10.81 -5.91
C ALA A 49 -3.26 -9.73 -5.01
N CYS A 50 -4.08 -9.09 -4.20
CA CYS A 50 -3.66 -8.06 -3.26
C CYS A 50 -3.76 -8.64 -1.85
N LEU A 51 -2.62 -8.76 -1.17
CA LEU A 51 -2.56 -9.12 0.23
C LEU A 51 -2.62 -7.83 1.05
N TRP A 52 -3.39 -7.86 2.14
CA TRP A 52 -3.61 -6.72 3.01
C TRP A 52 -3.12 -7.04 4.42
N TYR A 53 -2.46 -6.06 5.04
CA TYR A 53 -1.92 -6.20 6.38
C TYR A 53 -3.01 -6.36 7.45
N ASN A 54 -4.17 -5.70 7.27
CA ASN A 54 -5.31 -5.84 8.19
C ASN A 54 -6.44 -6.66 7.58
N SER A 55 -7.35 -7.09 8.46
CA SER A 55 -8.65 -7.64 8.04
C SER A 55 -9.47 -6.56 7.32
N ASP A 56 -10.49 -7.02 6.61
CA ASP A 56 -11.48 -6.18 5.93
C ASP A 56 -10.87 -5.29 4.83
N TYR A 57 -9.76 -5.76 4.25
CA TYR A 57 -9.07 -5.17 3.09
C TYR A 57 -8.49 -3.79 3.39
N GLU A 58 -7.98 -3.62 4.61
CA GLU A 58 -7.37 -2.39 5.12
C GLU A 58 -5.86 -2.52 5.34
N GLY A 59 -5.21 -1.39 5.65
CA GLY A 59 -3.78 -1.37 5.95
C GLY A 59 -2.90 -1.36 4.71
N GLY A 60 -1.63 -1.66 4.92
CA GLY A 60 -0.64 -1.79 3.86
C GLY A 60 -1.01 -2.89 2.87
N ILE A 61 -0.58 -2.73 1.63
CA ILE A 61 -0.90 -3.60 0.50
C ILE A 61 0.36 -4.20 -0.11
N TYR A 62 0.29 -5.48 -0.45
CA TYR A 62 1.25 -6.12 -1.34
C TYR A 62 0.51 -6.64 -2.57
N VAL A 63 0.93 -6.19 -3.76
CA VAL A 63 0.33 -6.55 -5.04
C VAL A 63 1.15 -7.67 -5.67
N GLN A 64 0.56 -8.86 -5.75
CA GLN A 64 1.18 -10.06 -6.30
C GLN A 64 0.65 -10.33 -7.72
N GLY A 65 1.54 -10.25 -8.71
CA GLY A 65 1.22 -10.53 -10.12
C GLY A 65 1.56 -11.94 -10.60
N ALA A 66 2.34 -12.72 -9.84
CA ALA A 66 2.73 -14.08 -10.18
C ALA A 66 2.73 -14.96 -8.92
N SER A 67 2.74 -16.29 -9.07
CA SER A 67 2.88 -17.21 -7.93
C SER A 67 4.26 -17.04 -7.27
N LEU A 68 4.28 -16.95 -5.94
CA LEU A 68 5.48 -16.73 -5.14
C LEU A 68 5.61 -17.84 -4.11
N SER A 69 6.73 -18.57 -4.15
CA SER A 69 7.00 -19.68 -3.25
C SER A 69 7.46 -19.24 -1.86
N ASP A 70 7.91 -17.99 -1.69
CA ASP A 70 8.21 -17.44 -0.38
C ASP A 70 7.95 -15.94 -0.36
N TYR A 71 7.28 -15.46 0.68
CA TYR A 71 7.07 -14.03 0.92
C TYR A 71 8.24 -13.35 1.64
N ALA A 72 9.28 -14.11 2.01
CA ALA A 72 10.47 -13.53 2.58
C ALA A 72 11.09 -12.46 1.67
N GLY A 73 11.40 -11.29 2.22
CA GLY A 73 11.97 -10.14 1.49
C GLY A 73 10.97 -9.33 0.67
N TYR A 74 9.67 -9.64 0.74
CA TYR A 74 8.61 -8.80 0.19
C TYR A 74 7.97 -7.98 1.30
N TYR A 75 7.64 -6.72 1.02
CA TYR A 75 7.13 -5.79 2.02
C TYR A 75 5.82 -5.14 1.57
N PHE A 76 4.94 -4.89 2.52
CA PHE A 76 3.74 -4.09 2.28
C PHE A 76 4.12 -2.64 1.96
N SER A 77 3.43 -2.06 1.01
CA SER A 77 3.48 -0.63 0.69
C SER A 77 2.29 0.10 1.32
N THR A 78 2.44 1.40 1.55
CA THR A 78 1.32 2.24 1.98
C THR A 78 0.20 2.16 0.95
N SER A 79 -1.03 1.86 1.37
CA SER A 79 -2.17 1.70 0.47
C SER A 79 -3.11 2.91 0.44
N THR A 80 -4.00 2.96 -0.56
CA THR A 80 -5.12 3.92 -0.60
C THR A 80 -6.34 3.49 0.20
N ALA A 81 -6.32 2.28 0.79
CA ALA A 81 -7.40 1.76 1.61
C ALA A 81 -7.42 2.45 2.99
N PRO A 82 -8.49 2.29 3.78
CA PRO A 82 -8.50 2.75 5.16
C PRO A 82 -7.28 2.24 5.93
N ASN A 83 -6.74 3.08 6.81
CA ASN A 83 -5.55 2.78 7.59
C ASN A 83 -4.32 2.40 6.73
N GLY A 84 -4.24 2.84 5.47
CA GLY A 84 -3.26 2.36 4.47
C GLY A 84 -1.78 2.43 4.85
N SER A 85 -1.39 3.27 5.81
CA SER A 85 -0.02 3.31 6.34
C SER A 85 0.29 2.21 7.37
N ASN A 86 -0.72 1.60 8.00
CA ASN A 86 -0.54 0.56 9.00
C ASN A 86 0.03 -0.70 8.35
N GLY A 87 1.15 -1.21 8.87
CA GLY A 87 1.87 -2.35 8.31
C GLY A 87 2.73 -2.02 7.09
N SER A 88 2.75 -0.77 6.62
CA SER A 88 3.68 -0.36 5.55
C SER A 88 5.13 -0.58 6.00
N GLY A 89 5.95 -1.17 5.13
CA GLY A 89 7.31 -1.59 5.43
C GLY A 89 7.44 -2.86 6.28
N GLN A 90 6.33 -3.48 6.71
CA GLN A 90 6.36 -4.82 7.30
C GLN A 90 6.51 -5.87 6.21
N GLU A 91 7.18 -6.97 6.55
CA GLU A 91 7.33 -8.11 5.66
C GLU A 91 5.96 -8.78 5.41
N VAL A 92 5.72 -9.24 4.18
CA VAL A 92 4.43 -9.86 3.80
C VAL A 92 4.25 -11.22 4.47
N LYS A 93 5.35 -11.92 4.70
CA LYS A 93 5.39 -13.19 5.41
C LYS A 93 4.86 -13.00 6.83
N ASN A 94 3.92 -13.84 7.24
CA ASN A 94 3.31 -13.89 8.57
C ASN A 94 2.62 -12.59 9.01
N ASN A 95 2.14 -11.77 8.06
CA ASN A 95 1.53 -10.48 8.39
C ASN A 95 0.30 -10.15 7.54
N ALA A 96 -0.07 -10.98 6.56
CA ALA A 96 -1.30 -10.75 5.82
C ALA A 96 -2.51 -11.23 6.62
N ALA A 97 -3.57 -10.43 6.62
CA ALA A 97 -4.81 -10.74 7.32
C ALA A 97 -6.03 -10.85 6.41
N SER A 98 -5.98 -10.28 5.20
CA SER A 98 -7.02 -10.44 4.20
C SER A 98 -6.46 -10.38 2.79
N VAL A 99 -7.24 -10.88 1.82
CA VAL A 99 -6.82 -10.96 0.41
C VAL A 99 -7.95 -10.59 -0.52
N THR A 100 -7.60 -9.82 -1.56
CA THR A 100 -8.46 -9.56 -2.73
C THR A 100 -7.84 -10.21 -3.95
N ASN A 101 -8.49 -11.23 -4.50
CA ASN A 101 -8.12 -11.82 -5.79
C ASN A 101 -8.82 -11.09 -6.94
N ARG A 102 -8.05 -10.41 -7.78
CA ARG A 102 -8.51 -9.69 -8.97
C ARG A 102 -8.29 -10.47 -10.25
N SER A 103 -7.81 -11.71 -10.16
CA SER A 103 -7.78 -12.60 -11.32
C SER A 103 -9.21 -12.99 -11.71
N THR A 104 -9.48 -12.99 -13.02
CA THR A 104 -10.73 -13.47 -13.62
C THR A 104 -10.61 -14.91 -14.13
N PHE A 105 -9.41 -15.49 -14.07
CA PHE A 105 -9.12 -16.81 -14.63
C PHE A 105 -8.72 -17.82 -13.56
N TYR A 106 -8.02 -17.37 -12.51
CA TYR A 106 -7.42 -18.24 -11.50
C TYR A 106 -7.98 -17.94 -10.12
N ARG A 107 -8.14 -18.99 -9.32
CA ARG A 107 -8.27 -18.84 -7.87
C ARG A 107 -6.91 -18.45 -7.31
N PHE A 108 -6.89 -17.82 -6.15
CA PHE A 108 -5.65 -17.51 -5.46
C PHE A 108 -5.58 -18.28 -4.16
N ARG A 109 -4.55 -19.08 -3.97
CA ARG A 109 -4.35 -19.88 -2.76
C ARG A 109 -3.21 -19.29 -1.93
N VAL A 110 -3.49 -19.00 -0.68
CA VAL A 110 -2.51 -18.63 0.34
C VAL A 110 -2.13 -19.88 1.12
N TYR A 111 -0.85 -20.04 1.41
CA TYR A 111 -0.30 -21.19 2.13
C TYR A 111 0.36 -20.73 3.43
N TYR A 112 0.20 -21.56 4.47
CA TYR A 112 0.86 -21.34 5.75
C TYR A 112 2.38 -21.49 5.63
N ASN A 113 2.83 -22.48 4.85
CA ASN A 113 4.25 -22.73 4.63
C ASN A 113 4.76 -22.10 3.33
N SER A 114 6.08 -21.88 3.26
CA SER A 114 6.78 -21.58 2.01
C SER A 114 6.76 -22.80 1.08
N GLY A 115 7.13 -22.61 -0.19
CA GLY A 115 7.17 -23.64 -1.22
C GLY A 115 5.80 -24.06 -1.76
N TRP A 116 4.75 -23.27 -1.52
CA TRP A 116 3.36 -23.66 -1.79
C TRP A 116 2.97 -24.95 -1.08
N ASP A 117 3.58 -25.22 0.08
CA ASP A 117 3.31 -26.41 0.86
C ASP A 117 1.95 -26.29 1.57
N GLY A 118 0.98 -27.04 1.05
CA GLY A 118 -0.37 -27.14 1.59
C GLY A 118 -0.55 -28.26 2.61
N SER A 119 0.52 -28.93 3.05
CA SER A 119 0.42 -30.10 3.94
C SER A 119 -0.12 -29.76 5.33
N TYR A 120 0.12 -28.53 5.81
CA TYR A 120 -0.43 -28.06 7.08
C TYR A 120 -1.74 -27.30 6.90
N ALA A 121 -1.70 -26.16 6.19
CA ALA A 121 -2.88 -25.34 5.95
C ALA A 121 -2.74 -24.46 4.70
N TYR A 122 -3.87 -24.24 4.04
CA TYR A 122 -4.02 -23.25 2.98
C TYR A 122 -5.45 -22.72 2.96
N GLN A 123 -5.63 -21.54 2.36
CA GLN A 123 -6.95 -20.99 2.08
C GLN A 123 -7.03 -20.55 0.62
N THR A 124 -8.09 -21.00 -0.06
CA THR A 124 -8.33 -20.63 -1.46
C THR A 124 -9.35 -19.49 -1.52
N ILE A 125 -8.97 -18.42 -2.21
CA ILE A 125 -9.81 -17.27 -2.55
C ILE A 125 -10.33 -17.47 -3.97
N GLY A 126 -11.64 -17.37 -4.13
CA GLY A 126 -12.29 -17.55 -5.43
C GLY A 126 -11.82 -16.56 -6.49
N ILE A 127 -12.16 -16.86 -7.75
CA ILE A 127 -11.96 -15.94 -8.87
C ILE A 127 -12.70 -14.64 -8.60
N SER A 128 -12.04 -13.50 -8.85
CA SER A 128 -12.61 -12.15 -8.68
C SER A 128 -13.31 -11.94 -7.33
N SER A 129 -12.77 -12.55 -6.28
CA SER A 129 -13.36 -12.57 -4.95
C SER A 129 -12.34 -12.09 -3.91
N ARG A 130 -12.82 -11.88 -2.69
CA ARG A 130 -12.02 -11.41 -1.57
C ARG A 130 -12.47 -12.07 -0.28
N ALA A 131 -11.55 -12.29 0.65
CA ALA A 131 -11.86 -12.86 1.95
C ALA A 131 -10.88 -12.39 3.02
N ASN A 132 -11.34 -12.36 4.27
CA ASN A 132 -10.46 -12.41 5.43
C ASN A 132 -9.80 -13.79 5.48
N LEU A 133 -8.52 -13.81 5.85
CA LEU A 133 -7.86 -15.06 6.17
C LEU A 133 -8.47 -15.63 7.45
N ASN A 134 -8.68 -16.94 7.47
CA ASN A 134 -9.23 -17.63 8.61
C ASN A 134 -8.24 -17.62 9.79
N ALA A 135 -8.69 -18.07 10.96
CA ALA A 135 -7.89 -18.01 12.18
C ALA A 135 -6.56 -18.77 12.11
N THR A 136 -6.44 -19.78 11.26
CA THR A 136 -5.19 -20.54 11.06
C THR A 136 -4.20 -19.82 10.15
N MET A 137 -4.70 -19.00 9.22
CA MET A 137 -3.92 -18.40 8.14
C MET A 137 -3.59 -16.93 8.36
N LYS A 138 -4.42 -16.22 9.13
CA LYS A 138 -4.24 -14.79 9.41
C LYS A 138 -2.92 -14.58 10.17
N ASN A 139 -2.06 -13.73 9.62
CA ASN A 139 -0.74 -13.41 10.14
C ASN A 139 0.21 -14.62 10.21
N GLU A 140 -0.04 -15.63 9.39
CA GLU A 140 0.76 -16.87 9.38
C GLU A 140 1.00 -17.35 7.93
N ASN A 141 0.84 -16.45 6.94
CA ASN A 141 1.02 -16.76 5.53
C ASN A 141 2.50 -16.74 5.12
N ALA A 142 2.96 -17.72 4.36
CA ALA A 142 4.35 -17.74 3.90
C ALA A 142 4.51 -17.83 2.38
N SER A 143 3.49 -18.26 1.64
CA SER A 143 3.53 -18.26 0.18
C SER A 143 2.12 -18.14 -0.43
N GLY A 144 2.06 -17.88 -1.74
CA GLY A 144 0.79 -17.79 -2.44
C GLY A 144 0.91 -18.05 -3.93
N ALA A 145 -0.11 -18.71 -4.50
CA ALA A 145 -0.13 -19.11 -5.90
C ALA A 145 -1.48 -18.86 -6.56
N PHE A 146 -1.44 -18.52 -7.85
CA PHE A 146 -2.60 -18.64 -8.72
C PHE A 146 -2.77 -20.11 -9.10
N VAL A 147 -3.98 -20.64 -8.92
CA VAL A 147 -4.34 -22.05 -9.16
C VAL A 147 -5.65 -22.15 -9.95
N ASP A 148 -5.74 -23.18 -10.79
CA ASP A 148 -6.90 -23.48 -11.64
C ASP A 148 -8.14 -24.03 -10.90
#